data_AF-A0A950GEP6-F1
#
_entry.id   AF-A0A950GEP6-F1
#
_cell.length_a   1.000
_cell.length_b   1.000
_cell.length_c   1.000
_cell.angle_alpha   90.00
_cell.angle_beta   90.00
_cell.angle_gamma   90.00
#
_symmetry.space_group_name_H-M   'P 1'
#
loop_
_entity.id
_entity.type
_entity.pdbx_description
1 polymer ?
#
loop_
_entity_poly.entity_id
_entity_poly.type
_entity_poly.pdbx_seq_one_letter_code
_entity_poly.pdbx_strand_id
1 'polypeptide(L)'
;MGGQANEVLTIGYEGGTIVAVLRSLQEAHVGLLIDVRALPQSRKPGFSKRQLAAALRERGIRYVHLQALGTPKPGRDAVRAGNV
;
A
#
# COMPACT_ATOMS: atom_id res chain seq x y z
N MET A 1 11.29 -13.95 -27.32
CA MET A 1 10.89 -12.66 -26.73
C MET A 1 11.18 -12.76 -25.25
N GLY A 2 12.21 -12.06 -24.76
CA GLY A 2 12.57 -12.09 -23.34
C GLY A 2 11.40 -11.58 -22.51
N GLY A 3 10.93 -12.38 -21.55
CA GLY A 3 9.94 -11.93 -20.59
C GLY A 3 10.50 -10.75 -19.83
N GLN A 4 9.88 -9.58 -19.96
CA GLN A 4 10.19 -8.44 -19.11
C GLN A 4 10.03 -8.90 -17.66
N ALA A 5 11.09 -8.77 -16.86
CA ALA A 5 10.99 -9.02 -15.43
C ALA A 5 10.01 -7.98 -14.86
N ASN A 6 8.86 -8.43 -14.36
CA ASN A 6 7.96 -7.56 -13.62
C ASN A 6 8.65 -7.21 -12.30
N GLU A 7 9.19 -6.00 -12.21
CA GLU A 7 9.86 -5.50 -11.01
C GLU A 7 8.82 -5.26 -9.90
N VAL A 8 9.10 -5.81 -8.72
CA VAL A 8 8.27 -5.62 -7.53
C VAL A 8 9.05 -4.78 -6.54
N LEU A 9 8.49 -3.61 -6.20
CA LEU A 9 9.05 -2.69 -5.22
C LEU A 9 8.20 -2.71 -3.95
N THR A 10 8.84 -2.54 -2.80
CA THR A 10 8.17 -2.43 -1.50
C THR A 10 8.28 -1.01 -0.98
N ILE A 11 7.20 -0.48 -0.40
CA ILE A 11 7.21 0.83 0.25
C ILE A 11 6.43 0.79 1.57
N GLY A 12 7.08 1.29 2.62
CA GLY A 12 6.44 1.62 3.89
C GLY A 12 6.14 3.11 3.98
N TYR A 13 5.12 3.50 4.73
CA TYR A 13 4.75 4.90 4.95
C TYR A 13 4.89 5.35 6.41
N GLU A 14 5.55 4.54 7.24
CA GLU A 14 5.90 4.93 8.60
C GLU A 14 6.81 6.17 8.56
N GLY A 15 6.53 7.18 9.41
CA GLY A 15 7.24 8.47 9.36
C GLY A 15 6.95 9.37 8.15
N GLY A 16 6.68 8.84 6.95
CA GLY A 16 6.53 9.63 5.70
C GLY A 16 5.14 10.22 5.41
N THR A 17 5.06 11.41 4.82
CA THR A 17 3.77 12.01 4.40
C THR A 17 3.23 11.36 3.12
N ILE A 18 1.94 11.52 2.84
CA ILE A 18 1.35 11.07 1.56
C ILE A 18 2.09 11.67 0.36
N VAL A 19 2.51 12.92 0.45
CA VAL A 19 3.27 13.61 -0.61
C VAL A 19 4.62 12.93 -0.85
N ALA A 20 5.35 12.59 0.22
CA ALA A 20 6.64 11.91 0.11
C ALA A 20 6.52 10.52 -0.52
N VAL A 21 5.49 9.76 -0.12
CA VAL A 21 5.19 8.44 -0.69
C VAL A 21 4.85 8.57 -2.18
N LEU A 22 3.94 9.47 -2.55
CA LEU A 22 3.57 9.67 -3.95
C LEU A 22 4.76 10.10 -4.82
N ARG A 23 5.64 10.95 -4.30
CA ARG A 23 6.89 11.33 -4.96
C ARG A 23 7.77 10.11 -5.21
N SER A 24 8.00 9.29 -4.18
CA SER A 24 8.83 8.08 -4.29
C SER A 24 8.28 7.11 -5.35
N LEU A 25 6.95 6.96 -5.42
CA LEU A 25 6.31 6.12 -6.44
C LEU A 25 6.52 6.66 -7.86
N GLN A 26 6.46 7.98 -8.05
CA GLN A 26 6.69 8.60 -9.36
C GLN A 26 8.17 8.52 -9.78
N GLU A 27 9.10 8.79 -8.86
CA GLU A 27 10.56 8.68 -9.11
C GLU A 27 10.96 7.24 -9.47
N ALA A 28 10.32 6.26 -8.83
CA ALA A 28 10.49 4.84 -9.13
C ALA A 28 9.66 4.36 -10.34
N HIS A 29 8.97 5.26 -11.05
CA HIS A 29 8.15 4.94 -12.23
C HIS A 29 7.08 3.85 -11.99
N VAL A 30 6.53 3.80 -10.77
CA VAL A 30 5.51 2.81 -10.37
C VAL A 30 4.16 3.13 -11.02
N GLY A 31 3.67 2.21 -11.85
CA GLY A 31 2.34 2.31 -12.47
C GLY A 31 1.20 1.65 -11.69
N LEU A 32 1.51 0.86 -10.66
CA LEU A 32 0.53 0.12 -9.86
C LEU A 32 0.98 0.01 -8.40
N LEU A 33 0.14 0.49 -7.48
CA LEU A 33 0.28 0.25 -6.04
C LEU A 33 -0.70 -0.84 -5.60
N ILE A 34 -0.15 -1.88 -4.98
CA ILE A 34 -0.92 -2.96 -4.35
C ILE A 34 -0.96 -2.71 -2.84
N ASP A 35 -2.16 -2.48 -2.33
CA ASP A 35 -2.42 -2.36 -0.90
C ASP A 35 -2.79 -3.73 -0.33
N VAL A 36 -1.90 -4.29 0.47
CA VAL A 36 -2.10 -5.60 1.12
C VAL A 36 -2.69 -5.48 2.53
N ARG A 37 -3.10 -4.28 2.96
CA ARG A 37 -3.66 -4.09 4.31
C ARG A 37 -4.98 -4.83 4.43
N ALA A 38 -5.13 -5.64 5.47
CA ALA A 38 -6.40 -6.33 5.72
C ALA A 38 -7.57 -5.36 5.93
N LEU A 39 -7.31 -4.22 6.59
CA LEU A 39 -8.21 -3.08 6.69
C LEU A 39 -7.43 -1.83 6.22
N PRO A 40 -7.75 -1.22 5.08
CA PRO A 40 -7.07 -0.04 4.56
C PRO A 40 -7.57 1.25 5.25
N GLN A 41 -7.71 1.17 6.57
CA GLN A 41 -8.05 2.29 7.45
C GLN A 41 -6.75 2.77 8.09
N SER A 42 -6.40 4.03 7.84
CA SER A 42 -5.24 4.66 8.44
C SER A 42 -5.68 5.92 9.17
N ARG A 43 -5.13 6.11 10.38
CA ARG A 43 -5.24 7.37 11.13
C ARG A 43 -4.29 8.43 10.57
N LYS A 44 -3.34 8.04 9.72
CA LYS A 44 -2.41 8.97 9.08
C LYS A 44 -3.12 9.70 7.93
N PRO A 45 -3.10 11.05 7.92
CA PRO A 45 -3.75 11.84 6.88
C PRO A 45 -3.32 11.41 5.46
N GLY A 46 -4.28 11.25 4.55
CA GLY A 46 -4.02 10.86 3.16
C GLY A 46 -3.85 9.35 2.91
N PHE A 47 -3.76 8.51 3.96
CA PHE A 47 -3.56 7.07 3.82
C PHE A 47 -4.83 6.23 4.03
N SER A 48 -5.99 6.87 4.17
CA SER A 48 -7.28 6.19 4.06
C SER A 48 -7.49 5.69 2.63
N LYS A 49 -8.13 4.53 2.43
CA LYS A 49 -8.37 3.93 1.11
C LYS A 49 -8.82 4.94 0.05
N ARG A 50 -9.84 5.75 0.37
CA ARG A 50 -10.43 6.73 -0.57
C ARG A 50 -9.44 7.83 -0.94
N GLN A 51 -8.76 8.42 0.05
CA GLN A 51 -7.81 9.50 -0.19
C GLN A 51 -6.57 9.01 -0.95
N LEU A 52 -6.05 7.85 -0.56
CA LEU A 52 -4.90 7.24 -1.22
C LEU A 52 -5.21 6.91 -2.68
N ALA A 53 -6.35 6.25 -2.95
CA ALA A 53 -6.77 5.92 -4.30
C ALA A 53 -6.98 7.17 -5.18
N ALA A 54 -7.56 8.24 -4.62
CA ALA A 54 -7.73 9.50 -5.33
C ALA A 54 -6.38 10.14 -5.70
N ALA A 55 -5.46 10.25 -4.73
CA ALA A 55 -4.17 10.90 -4.94
C ALA A 55 -3.25 10.12 -5.90
N LEU A 56 -3.34 8.78 -5.90
CA LEU A 56 -2.66 7.91 -6.87
C LEU A 56 -3.23 8.08 -8.28
N ARG A 57 -4.56 8.12 -8.41
CA ARG A 57 -5.24 8.31 -9.69
C ARG A 57 -4.88 9.63 -10.36
N GLU A 58 -4.78 10.72 -9.59
CA GLU A 58 -4.31 12.03 -10.09
C GLU A 58 -2.90 11.98 -10.70
N ARG A 59 -2.10 10.98 -10.33
CA ARG A 59 -0.73 10.77 -10.82
C ARG A 59 -0.62 9.65 -11.86
N GLY A 60 -1.75 9.11 -12.32
CA GLY A 60 -1.78 8.00 -13.27
C GLY A 60 -1.37 6.65 -12.67
N ILE A 61 -1.30 6.54 -11.34
CA ILE A 61 -0.92 5.29 -10.67
C ILE A 61 -2.18 4.51 -10.34
N ARG A 62 -2.25 3.25 -10.80
CA ARG A 62 -3.36 2.35 -10.46
C ARG A 62 -3.28 1.93 -9.01
N TYR A 63 -4.43 1.74 -8.38
CA TYR A 63 -4.54 1.27 -7.01
C TYR A 63 -5.38 -0.01 -6.95
N VAL A 64 -4.81 -1.07 -6.37
CA VAL A 64 -5.51 -2.34 -6.14
C VAL A 64 -5.39 -2.69 -4.66
N HIS A 65 -6.53 -3.00 -4.03
CA HIS A 65 -6.56 -3.46 -2.64
C HIS A 65 -6.73 -4.98 -2.62
N LEU A 66 -5.68 -5.71 -2.23
CA LEU A 66 -5.67 -7.17 -2.12
C LEU A 66 -5.76 -7.58 -0.65
N GLN A 67 -6.97 -7.54 -0.11
CA GLN A 67 -7.24 -7.91 1.28
C GLN A 67 -6.78 -9.34 1.63
N ALA A 68 -6.82 -10.27 0.67
CA ALA A 68 -6.40 -11.66 0.86
C ALA A 68 -4.91 -11.82 1.23
N LEU A 69 -4.08 -10.83 0.92
CA LEU A 69 -2.65 -10.81 1.27
C LEU A 69 -2.38 -10.13 2.62
N GLY A 70 -3.42 -9.61 3.28
CA GLY A 70 -3.29 -9.04 4.61
C GLY A 70 -3.31 -10.09 5.71
N THR A 71 -2.77 -9.76 6.88
CA THR A 71 -2.77 -10.64 8.05
C THR A 71 -4.21 -11.12 8.34
N PRO A 72 -4.50 -12.43 8.33
CA PRO A 72 -5.83 -12.96 8.61
C PRO A 72 -6.36 -12.53 9.98
N LYS A 73 -7.69 -12.47 10.14
CA LYS A 73 -8.32 -12.07 11.41
C LYS A 73 -7.80 -12.85 12.63
N PRO A 74 -7.62 -14.19 12.57
CA PRO A 74 -7.05 -14.93 13.70
C PRO A 74 -5.62 -14.51 14.07
N GLY A 75 -4.75 -14.28 13.07
CA GLY A 75 -3.39 -13.79 13.30
C GLY A 75 -3.36 -12.38 13.86
N ARG A 76 -4.30 -11.51 13.46
CA ARG A 76 -4.43 -10.16 14.04
C ARG A 76 -4.89 -10.20 15.50
N ASP A 77 -5.79 -11.10 15.84
CA ASP A 77 -6.31 -11.24 17.20
C ASP A 77 -5.26 -11.86 18.14
N ALA A 78 -4.43 -12.79 17.64
CA ALA A 78 -3.30 -13.37 18.40
C ALA A 78 -2.24 -12.33 18.78
N VAL A 79 -1.81 -11.48 17.84
CA VAL A 79 -0.84 -10.38 18.11
C VAL A 79 -1.41 -9.37 19.11
N ARG A 80 -2.73 -9.10 19.06
CA ARG A 80 -3.39 -8.21 20.04
C ARG A 80 -3.50 -8.84 21.43
N ALA A 81 -3.54 -10.16 21.52
CA ALA A 81 -3.60 -10.91 22.77
C ALA A 81 -2.21 -11.16 23.41
N GLY A 82 -1.12 -10.76 22.75
CA GLY A 82 0.25 -10.98 23.26
C GLY A 82 0.74 -12.42 23.12
N ASN A 83 0.05 -13.26 22.35
CA ASN A 83 0.44 -14.64 22.11
C ASN A 83 1.27 -14.69 20.81
N VAL A 84 2.58 -14.64 20.96
CA VAL A 84 3.56 -14.96 19.89
C VAL A 84 3.93 -16.43 19.93
#